data_AF-A0A166D7N5-F1
#
_entry.id   AF-A0A166D7N5-F1
#
_cell.length_a   1.000
_cell.length_b   1.000
_cell.length_c   1.000
_cell.angle_alpha   90.00
_cell.angle_beta   90.00
_cell.angle_gamma   90.00
#
_symmetry.space_group_name_H-M   'P 1'
#
loop_
_entity.id
_entity.type
_entity.pdbx_description
1 polymer ?
#
loop_
_entity_poly.entity_id
_entity_poly.type
_entity_poly.pdbx_seq_one_letter_code
_entity_poly.pdbx_strand_id
1 'polypeptide(L)'
;MTPPAPTRPLASGLVALLAAGALLLGGTPALAEDAPLTSTREDPGAPLSATREDAPELTPSADAAAQASGQYYNALVGGEELARGERITSERDGGWRFEMQTDGNAVIYDPSGRATFGTGTEGRGDHLVMQADGNLVVYSSGGRPVWNTVTPDEPNAAVIIQEDGNLVVYRENGTPAWASSVNGRIAEPPIDTLFAGQTLRANRQLTSENGRFTARMQDDGNLVGYGPQGVVWNTGIRGAGNRLVLQEDGNAVVYGADGSVRWSSDTRGTDLRLGITNAGSLIIVNQDGSIIWTSQAALPSSTLYATNGLDAGSLLRSPNGAYRALMQADGNFVVYGPSGPVYSTGTSSAGSAFVLYDDGVMAVVTRDGSVTWSASASPSSVAPYRLVLQDDGNLVQYDGRGAPSWSIR
;
A
#
# COMPACT_ATOMS: atom_id res chain seq x y z
N MET A 1 7.08 6.90 -41.34
CA MET A 1 6.21 6.56 -40.18
C MET A 1 6.60 7.50 -39.06
N THR A 2 5.62 8.13 -38.41
CA THR A 2 5.83 9.14 -37.35
C THR A 2 5.37 8.58 -36.00
N PRO A 3 6.17 8.68 -34.91
CA PRO A 3 5.68 8.38 -33.57
C PRO A 3 4.70 9.48 -33.10
N PRO A 4 3.81 9.18 -32.13
CA PRO A 4 2.98 10.20 -31.50
C PRO A 4 3.82 11.15 -30.63
N ALA A 5 3.38 12.40 -30.49
CA ALA A 5 4.05 13.39 -29.65
C ALA A 5 3.63 13.26 -28.18
N PRO A 6 4.53 13.50 -27.21
CA PRO A 6 4.19 13.52 -25.78
C PRO A 6 3.29 14.72 -25.43
N THR A 7 2.54 14.57 -24.35
CA THR A 7 1.57 15.55 -23.84
C THR A 7 2.22 16.77 -23.19
N ARG A 8 1.44 17.85 -23.03
CA ARG A 8 1.91 19.13 -22.48
C ARG A 8 2.16 19.05 -20.97
N PRO A 9 3.12 19.81 -20.42
CA PRO A 9 3.38 19.83 -18.98
C PRO A 9 2.21 20.48 -18.21
N LEU A 10 1.90 19.91 -17.04
CA LEU A 10 0.99 20.51 -16.06
C LEU A 10 1.65 21.73 -15.39
N ALA A 11 0.82 22.67 -14.93
CA ALA A 11 1.29 23.83 -14.17
C ALA A 11 1.69 23.41 -12.75
N SER A 12 2.94 23.65 -12.36
CA SER A 12 3.40 23.43 -10.98
C SER A 12 2.65 24.34 -10.01
N GLY A 13 1.83 23.75 -9.14
CA GLY A 13 1.21 24.45 -8.02
C GLY A 13 2.27 25.03 -7.07
N LEU A 14 2.11 26.29 -6.66
CA LEU A 14 3.07 26.98 -5.81
C LEU A 14 2.95 26.50 -4.36
N VAL A 15 3.73 25.49 -3.96
CA VAL A 15 3.77 25.00 -2.57
C VAL A 15 4.44 26.05 -1.67
N ALA A 16 3.63 26.78 -0.91
CA ALA A 16 4.12 27.73 0.08
C ALA A 16 4.67 27.01 1.32
N LEU A 17 6.00 27.02 1.47
CA LEU A 17 6.68 26.37 2.59
C LEU A 17 6.48 27.18 3.89
N LEU A 18 5.42 26.90 4.64
CA LEU A 18 5.20 27.45 5.98
C LEU A 18 6.14 26.82 7.03
N ALA A 19 7.40 27.23 7.00
CA ALA A 19 8.27 27.12 8.16
C ALA A 19 7.75 28.04 9.27
N ALA A 20 7.43 27.49 10.43
CA ALA A 20 6.88 28.24 11.57
C ALA A 20 7.94 29.12 12.25
N GLY A 21 8.26 30.27 11.63
CA GLY A 21 9.09 31.34 12.20
C GLY A 21 8.29 32.65 12.26
N ALA A 22 8.02 33.14 13.47
CA ALA A 22 7.13 34.27 13.66
C ALA A 22 7.81 35.63 13.40
N LEU A 23 7.22 36.44 12.52
CA LEU A 23 7.30 37.90 12.59
C LEU A 23 6.07 38.54 11.91
N LEU A 24 5.58 39.66 12.45
CA LEU A 24 4.42 40.37 11.90
C LEU A 24 4.83 41.37 10.82
N LEU A 25 4.05 41.46 9.75
CA LEU A 25 3.43 42.68 9.19
C LEU A 25 2.53 42.30 7.99
N GLY A 26 1.45 43.05 7.75
CA GLY A 26 0.36 42.64 6.85
C GLY A 26 0.29 43.35 5.49
N GLY A 27 -0.54 42.83 4.59
CA GLY A 27 -0.87 43.47 3.31
C GLY A 27 -1.84 42.65 2.45
N THR A 28 -3.10 43.07 2.36
CA THR A 28 -4.11 42.55 1.41
C THR A 28 -4.08 43.36 0.11
N PRO A 29 -4.03 42.71 -1.07
CA PRO A 29 -5.20 42.69 -2.00
C PRO A 29 -5.29 41.37 -2.81
N ALA A 30 -6.28 41.06 -3.66
CA ALA A 30 -7.68 41.53 -3.84
C ALA A 30 -8.47 40.45 -4.62
N LEU A 31 -9.79 40.62 -4.75
CA LEU A 31 -10.73 39.70 -5.42
C LEU A 31 -10.79 39.86 -6.96
N ALA A 32 -11.31 38.84 -7.64
CA ALA A 32 -11.91 38.94 -8.97
C ALA A 32 -13.03 37.88 -9.17
N GLU A 33 -14.28 38.34 -9.24
CA GLU A 33 -15.43 37.66 -9.89
C GLU A 33 -15.40 38.05 -11.40
N ASP A 34 -16.11 37.50 -12.39
CA ASP A 34 -17.18 36.47 -12.51
C ASP A 34 -16.86 35.65 -13.83
N ALA A 35 -17.66 34.87 -14.57
CA ALA A 35 -19.10 34.57 -14.67
C ALA A 35 -19.34 33.17 -15.31
N PRO A 36 -20.54 32.56 -15.18
CA PRO A 36 -20.77 31.15 -15.53
C PRO A 36 -21.24 30.90 -16.97
N LEU A 37 -21.19 29.63 -17.40
CA LEU A 37 -21.90 29.08 -18.56
C LEU A 37 -22.60 27.75 -18.18
N THR A 38 -23.77 27.48 -18.79
CA THR A 38 -24.67 26.37 -18.42
C THR A 38 -25.24 25.65 -19.63
N SER A 39 -25.48 24.33 -19.51
CA SER A 39 -26.16 23.47 -20.50
C SER A 39 -25.34 23.21 -21.78
N THR A 40 -25.52 22.10 -22.51
CA THR A 40 -26.67 21.16 -22.60
C THR A 40 -26.32 19.68 -22.42
N ARG A 41 -27.37 18.88 -22.18
CA ARG A 41 -27.41 17.42 -22.10
C ARG A 41 -27.84 16.83 -23.44
N GLU A 42 -27.20 15.76 -23.90
CA GLU A 42 -27.81 14.79 -24.83
C GLU A 42 -27.15 13.40 -24.71
N ASP A 43 -27.94 12.36 -24.95
CA ASP A 43 -27.58 10.92 -24.87
C ASP A 43 -28.51 10.16 -25.82
N PRO A 44 -27.96 9.31 -26.71
CA PRO A 44 -28.69 8.08 -27.03
C PRO A 44 -27.81 6.84 -27.32
N GLY A 45 -28.12 5.74 -26.62
CA GLY A 45 -28.28 4.44 -27.28
C GLY A 45 -27.19 3.38 -27.04
N ALA A 46 -27.57 2.31 -26.36
CA ALA A 46 -26.79 1.08 -26.15
C ALA A 46 -27.14 0.00 -27.21
N PRO A 47 -26.58 -1.23 -27.13
CA PRO A 47 -25.16 -1.59 -27.02
C PRO A 47 -24.72 -2.54 -28.18
N LEU A 48 -23.45 -2.95 -28.21
CA LEU A 48 -22.97 -4.06 -29.05
C LEU A 48 -22.39 -5.19 -28.18
N SER A 49 -23.00 -6.38 -28.26
CA SER A 49 -22.58 -7.55 -27.49
C SER A 49 -21.35 -8.24 -28.10
N ALA A 50 -20.39 -8.58 -27.25
CA ALA A 50 -19.35 -9.58 -27.54
C ALA A 50 -19.20 -10.50 -26.32
N THR A 51 -19.50 -11.78 -26.48
CA THR A 51 -19.50 -12.76 -25.39
C THR A 51 -18.08 -13.13 -24.95
N ARG A 52 -17.84 -13.11 -23.64
CA ARG A 52 -16.66 -13.66 -22.98
C ARG A 52 -17.16 -14.62 -21.90
N GLU A 53 -16.52 -15.78 -21.77
CA GLU A 53 -16.97 -16.82 -20.83
C GLU A 53 -16.73 -16.38 -19.37
N ASP A 54 -17.69 -16.71 -18.49
CA ASP A 54 -17.78 -16.14 -17.15
C ASP A 54 -16.70 -16.63 -16.18
N ALA A 55 -16.11 -15.67 -15.47
CA ALA A 55 -15.59 -15.87 -14.11
C ALA A 55 -16.47 -15.03 -13.16
N PRO A 56 -16.80 -15.49 -11.95
CA PRO A 56 -17.81 -14.85 -11.10
C PRO A 56 -17.41 -13.42 -10.72
N GLU A 57 -18.23 -12.45 -11.13
CA GLU A 57 -18.02 -11.03 -10.88
C GLU A 57 -18.44 -10.66 -9.46
N LEU A 58 -17.51 -10.12 -8.67
CA LEU A 58 -17.81 -9.50 -7.38
C LEU A 58 -18.50 -8.16 -7.63
N THR A 59 -19.83 -8.12 -7.46
CA THR A 59 -20.63 -6.90 -7.60
C THR A 59 -20.81 -6.20 -6.25
N PRO A 60 -20.14 -5.06 -5.98
CA PRO A 60 -20.35 -4.30 -4.75
C PRO A 60 -21.63 -3.46 -4.86
N SER A 61 -22.71 -3.92 -4.22
CA SER A 61 -24.00 -3.23 -4.23
C SER A 61 -24.54 -2.97 -2.82
N ALA A 62 -24.73 -1.69 -2.49
CA ALA A 62 -25.60 -1.07 -1.47
C ALA A 62 -25.59 -1.55 0.01
N ASP A 63 -25.30 -2.81 0.32
CA ASP A 63 -25.55 -3.42 1.64
C ASP A 63 -24.47 -3.15 2.70
N ALA A 64 -23.50 -2.26 2.43
CA ALA A 64 -22.53 -1.79 3.43
C ALA A 64 -23.19 -1.08 4.64
N ALA A 65 -24.45 -0.64 4.51
CA ALA A 65 -25.27 -0.10 5.59
C ALA A 65 -26.24 -1.13 6.22
N ALA A 66 -26.25 -2.38 5.74
CA ALA A 66 -27.16 -3.44 6.18
C ALA A 66 -26.56 -4.37 7.27
N GLN A 67 -25.42 -4.01 7.87
CA GLN A 67 -24.79 -4.76 8.98
C GLN A 67 -25.54 -4.61 10.32
N ALA A 68 -26.83 -4.96 10.33
CA ALA A 68 -27.64 -5.11 11.53
C ALA A 68 -28.68 -6.22 11.32
N SER A 69 -28.61 -7.29 12.12
CA SER A 69 -29.59 -8.38 12.24
C SER A 69 -29.76 -9.38 11.08
N GLY A 70 -28.81 -9.44 10.13
CA GLY A 70 -28.72 -10.57 9.20
C GLY A 70 -28.04 -11.79 9.83
N GLN A 71 -28.79 -12.78 10.32
CA GLN A 71 -28.22 -14.06 10.75
C GLN A 71 -27.73 -14.87 9.53
N TYR A 72 -26.41 -14.92 9.34
CA TYR A 72 -25.77 -15.84 8.41
C TYR A 72 -25.84 -17.25 8.98
N TYR A 73 -26.49 -18.17 8.26
CA TYR A 73 -26.59 -19.58 8.68
C TYR A 73 -25.32 -20.39 8.33
N ASN A 74 -24.46 -19.83 7.49
CA ASN A 74 -23.23 -20.42 6.94
C ASN A 74 -21.95 -19.76 7.47
N ALA A 75 -22.04 -18.85 8.45
CA ALA A 75 -20.90 -18.07 8.92
C ALA A 75 -20.99 -17.71 10.40
N LEU A 76 -19.86 -17.30 10.98
CA LEU A 76 -19.78 -16.58 12.27
C LEU A 76 -18.91 -15.33 12.06
N VAL A 77 -19.33 -14.19 12.61
CA VAL A 77 -18.55 -12.95 12.64
C VAL A 77 -17.86 -12.73 13.98
N GLY A 78 -16.92 -11.77 14.04
CA GLY A 78 -16.15 -11.46 15.25
C GLY A 78 -17.03 -11.12 16.47
N GLY A 79 -17.04 -12.03 17.46
CA GLY A 79 -17.85 -11.96 18.67
C GLY A 79 -18.90 -13.08 18.80
N GLU A 80 -19.14 -13.86 17.74
CA GLU A 80 -20.09 -14.99 17.74
C GLU A 80 -19.43 -16.32 18.12
N GLU A 81 -20.24 -17.25 18.64
CA GLU A 81 -19.78 -18.57 19.11
C GLU A 81 -20.72 -19.71 18.68
N LEU A 82 -20.21 -20.93 18.77
CA LEU A 82 -20.97 -22.18 18.72
C LEU A 82 -20.73 -22.96 20.02
N ALA A 83 -21.78 -23.19 20.79
CA ALA A 83 -21.78 -24.10 21.92
C ALA A 83 -21.87 -25.57 21.48
N ARG A 84 -21.67 -26.51 22.43
CA ARG A 84 -21.81 -27.95 22.14
C ARG A 84 -23.19 -28.31 21.57
N GLY A 85 -23.20 -28.86 20.36
CA GLY A 85 -24.39 -29.23 19.59
C GLY A 85 -24.81 -28.21 18.53
N GLU A 86 -24.19 -27.03 18.50
CA GLU A 86 -24.48 -25.98 17.53
C GLU A 86 -23.60 -26.07 16.28
N ARG A 87 -24.08 -25.49 15.18
CA ARG A 87 -23.46 -25.63 13.85
C ARG A 87 -23.84 -24.51 12.90
N ILE A 88 -23.00 -24.31 11.88
CA ILE A 88 -23.31 -23.57 10.65
C ILE A 88 -23.37 -24.55 9.46
N THR A 89 -24.16 -24.23 8.44
CA THR A 89 -24.39 -25.08 7.25
C THR A 89 -24.15 -24.30 5.95
N SER A 90 -23.60 -24.92 4.90
CA SER A 90 -23.32 -24.23 3.63
C SER A 90 -24.60 -23.79 2.91
N GLU A 91 -25.69 -24.53 3.10
CA GLU A 91 -27.02 -24.24 2.58
C GLU A 91 -28.04 -24.17 3.72
N ARG A 92 -29.13 -23.42 3.54
CA ARG A 92 -30.14 -23.18 4.60
C ARG A 92 -30.81 -24.47 5.09
N ASP A 93 -31.04 -25.42 4.18
CA ASP A 93 -31.80 -26.65 4.44
C ASP A 93 -30.95 -27.93 4.28
N GLY A 94 -29.62 -27.81 4.15
CA GLY A 94 -28.75 -28.95 3.86
C GLY A 94 -27.28 -28.58 3.64
N GLY A 95 -26.65 -29.23 2.66
CA GLY A 95 -25.25 -29.01 2.30
C GLY A 95 -24.24 -29.57 3.31
N TRP A 96 -23.05 -28.96 3.31
CA TRP A 96 -22.00 -29.24 4.29
C TRP A 96 -22.34 -28.60 5.63
N ARG A 97 -21.77 -29.12 6.72
CA ARG A 97 -21.95 -28.49 8.04
C ARG A 97 -20.68 -28.51 8.86
N PHE A 98 -20.44 -27.41 9.58
CA PHE A 98 -19.39 -27.31 10.60
C PHE A 98 -20.05 -27.23 11.97
N GLU A 99 -19.77 -28.22 12.82
CA GLU A 99 -20.51 -28.51 14.05
C GLU A 99 -19.55 -28.61 15.23
N MET A 100 -19.86 -27.91 16.33
CA MET A 100 -19.14 -28.03 17.59
C MET A 100 -19.75 -29.19 18.39
N GLN A 101 -19.15 -30.38 18.29
CA GLN A 101 -19.74 -31.63 18.78
C GLN A 101 -19.91 -31.68 20.30
N THR A 102 -20.84 -32.53 20.76
CA THR A 102 -21.14 -32.73 22.19
C THR A 102 -20.04 -33.44 22.99
N ASP A 103 -19.03 -34.01 22.33
CA ASP A 103 -17.81 -34.52 22.95
C ASP A 103 -16.70 -33.45 23.10
N GLY A 104 -16.88 -32.25 22.53
CA GLY A 104 -15.92 -31.15 22.58
C GLY A 104 -15.06 -30.95 21.33
N ASN A 105 -15.36 -31.58 20.20
CA ASN A 105 -14.59 -31.45 18.96
C ASN A 105 -15.32 -30.66 17.87
N ALA A 106 -14.65 -29.73 17.19
CA ALA A 106 -15.24 -29.01 16.06
C ALA A 106 -14.96 -29.75 14.74
N VAL A 107 -15.99 -30.13 14.00
CA VAL A 107 -15.91 -31.07 12.86
C VAL A 107 -16.68 -30.56 11.65
N ILE A 108 -16.09 -30.73 10.45
CA ILE A 108 -16.79 -30.57 9.17
C ILE A 108 -17.33 -31.94 8.73
N TYR A 109 -18.60 -31.97 8.36
CA TYR A 109 -19.26 -33.10 7.73
C TYR A 109 -19.69 -32.77 6.30
N ASP A 110 -19.55 -33.76 5.41
CA ASP A 110 -20.13 -33.72 4.07
C ASP A 110 -21.66 -33.99 4.08
N PRO A 111 -22.38 -33.73 2.96
CA PRO A 111 -23.82 -33.94 2.87
C PRO A 111 -24.29 -35.40 3.08
N SER A 112 -23.37 -36.38 3.06
CA SER A 112 -23.67 -37.78 3.40
C SER A 112 -23.49 -38.10 4.89
N GLY A 113 -23.04 -37.14 5.69
CA GLY A 113 -22.81 -37.29 7.12
C GLY A 113 -21.43 -37.87 7.48
N ARG A 114 -20.48 -37.91 6.54
CA ARG A 114 -19.10 -38.35 6.78
C ARG A 114 -18.24 -37.14 7.17
N ALA A 115 -17.46 -37.28 8.24
CA ALA A 115 -16.51 -36.25 8.67
C ALA A 115 -15.34 -36.13 7.69
N THR A 116 -14.94 -34.89 7.37
CA THR A 116 -13.84 -34.58 6.43
C THR A 116 -12.71 -33.77 7.07
N PHE A 117 -12.99 -33.04 8.15
CA PHE A 117 -12.02 -32.31 8.97
C PHE A 117 -12.47 -32.33 10.44
N GLY A 118 -11.53 -32.31 11.37
CA GLY A 118 -11.81 -32.17 12.81
C GLY A 118 -10.64 -31.52 13.54
N THR A 119 -10.92 -30.74 14.59
CA THR A 119 -9.89 -29.98 15.33
C THR A 119 -9.03 -30.82 16.27
N GLY A 120 -9.44 -32.06 16.59
CA GLY A 120 -8.72 -32.94 17.51
C GLY A 120 -8.83 -32.50 18.97
N THR A 121 -9.99 -31.94 19.35
CA THR A 121 -10.24 -31.37 20.68
C THR A 121 -11.20 -32.22 21.53
N GLU A 122 -11.39 -33.48 21.17
CA GLU A 122 -12.26 -34.45 21.86
C GLU A 122 -11.95 -34.50 23.37
N GLY A 123 -12.98 -34.37 24.20
CA GLY A 123 -12.86 -34.35 25.67
C GLY A 123 -12.11 -33.14 26.24
N ARG A 124 -11.83 -32.11 25.44
CA ARG A 124 -11.08 -30.90 25.85
C ARG A 124 -11.78 -29.59 25.45
N GLY A 125 -12.36 -29.53 24.27
CA GLY A 125 -13.15 -28.38 23.82
C GLY A 125 -14.55 -28.34 24.43
N ASP A 126 -15.18 -27.17 24.31
CA ASP A 126 -16.42 -26.83 25.03
C ASP A 126 -17.31 -25.87 24.24
N HIS A 127 -16.71 -24.81 23.69
CA HIS A 127 -17.33 -23.88 22.76
C HIS A 127 -16.27 -23.40 21.76
N LEU A 128 -16.70 -22.95 20.58
CA LEU A 128 -15.87 -22.37 19.55
C LEU A 128 -16.28 -20.91 19.33
N VAL A 129 -15.32 -20.00 19.28
CA VAL A 129 -15.55 -18.55 19.15
C VAL A 129 -14.83 -18.02 17.93
N MET A 130 -15.53 -17.25 17.08
CA MET A 130 -14.88 -16.39 16.09
C MET A 130 -14.54 -15.07 16.79
N GLN A 131 -13.27 -14.85 17.11
CA GLN A 131 -12.85 -13.71 17.93
C GLN A 131 -12.83 -12.40 17.13
N ALA A 132 -13.03 -11.27 17.81
CA ALA A 132 -13.04 -9.94 17.19
C ALA A 132 -11.66 -9.48 16.67
N ASP A 133 -10.57 -10.19 17.00
CA ASP A 133 -9.23 -10.01 16.45
C ASP A 133 -8.97 -10.82 15.16
N GLY A 134 -9.95 -11.63 14.74
CA GLY A 134 -9.89 -12.49 13.55
C GLY A 134 -9.45 -13.93 13.80
N ASN A 135 -9.15 -14.32 15.04
CA ASN A 135 -8.76 -15.69 15.37
C ASN A 135 -9.99 -16.58 15.63
N LEU A 136 -10.05 -17.75 15.00
CA LEU A 136 -11.08 -18.75 15.27
C LEU A 136 -10.54 -19.75 16.30
N VAL A 137 -11.20 -19.90 17.44
CA VAL A 137 -10.63 -20.60 18.61
C VAL A 137 -11.62 -21.59 19.24
N VAL A 138 -11.19 -22.82 19.48
CA VAL A 138 -11.89 -23.75 20.38
C VAL A 138 -11.37 -23.54 21.79
N TYR A 139 -12.29 -23.26 22.72
CA TYR A 139 -12.04 -23.12 24.14
C TYR A 139 -12.48 -24.36 24.91
N SER A 140 -11.80 -24.60 26.04
CA SER A 140 -12.24 -25.53 27.08
C SER A 140 -13.17 -24.84 28.08
N SER A 141 -13.94 -25.61 28.85
CA SER A 141 -14.86 -25.10 29.89
C SER A 141 -14.19 -24.26 30.99
N GLY A 142 -12.87 -24.38 31.14
CA GLY A 142 -12.04 -23.53 32.01
C GLY A 142 -11.51 -22.25 31.35
N GLY A 143 -12.04 -21.84 30.20
CA GLY A 143 -11.63 -20.63 29.47
C GLY A 143 -10.23 -20.71 28.84
N ARG A 144 -9.62 -21.90 28.74
CA ARG A 144 -8.30 -22.08 28.11
C ARG A 144 -8.46 -22.48 26.64
N PRO A 145 -7.77 -21.82 25.69
CA PRO A 145 -7.80 -22.22 24.29
C PRO A 145 -7.13 -23.59 24.12
N VAL A 146 -7.72 -24.45 23.28
CA VAL A 146 -7.23 -25.81 22.99
C VAL A 146 -6.92 -26.05 21.51
N TRP A 147 -7.48 -25.23 20.60
CA TRP A 147 -7.15 -25.19 19.17
C TRP A 147 -7.43 -23.77 18.63
N ASN A 148 -6.67 -23.30 17.63
CA ASN A 148 -6.98 -22.05 16.91
C ASN A 148 -6.37 -22.00 15.50
N THR A 149 -6.90 -21.11 14.65
CA THR A 149 -6.44 -20.88 13.25
C THR A 149 -5.13 -20.09 13.13
N VAL A 150 -4.66 -19.45 14.21
CA VAL A 150 -3.49 -18.56 14.22
C VAL A 150 -3.68 -17.36 13.27
N THR A 151 -4.88 -16.78 13.27
CA THR A 151 -5.27 -15.61 12.47
C THR A 151 -5.56 -14.33 13.29
N PRO A 152 -4.77 -13.96 14.32
CA PRO A 152 -4.91 -12.64 14.94
C PRO A 152 -4.48 -11.54 13.96
N ASP A 153 -4.85 -10.30 14.31
CA ASP A 153 -4.66 -9.06 13.55
C ASP A 153 -5.47 -9.00 12.22
N GLU A 154 -6.56 -9.74 12.15
CA GLU A 154 -7.52 -9.76 11.04
C GLU A 154 -8.91 -9.27 11.53
N PRO A 155 -9.04 -8.01 12.05
CA PRO A 155 -10.32 -7.50 12.56
C PRO A 155 -11.39 -7.47 11.46
N ASN A 156 -12.66 -7.60 11.87
CA ASN A 156 -13.82 -7.75 10.97
C ASN A 156 -13.76 -9.00 10.06
N ALA A 157 -12.88 -9.96 10.34
CA ALA A 157 -12.92 -11.27 9.71
C ALA A 157 -14.17 -12.07 10.11
N ALA A 158 -14.52 -13.03 9.26
CA ALA A 158 -15.60 -14.00 9.49
C ALA A 158 -15.12 -15.41 9.10
N VAL A 159 -15.60 -16.44 9.81
CA VAL A 159 -15.47 -17.82 9.33
C VAL A 159 -16.72 -18.19 8.52
N ILE A 160 -16.55 -18.83 7.37
CA ILE A 160 -17.62 -19.24 6.46
C ILE A 160 -17.43 -20.72 6.07
N ILE A 161 -18.49 -21.53 6.10
CA ILE A 161 -18.53 -22.86 5.48
C ILE A 161 -19.03 -22.74 4.04
N GLN A 162 -18.20 -23.14 3.08
CA GLN A 162 -18.49 -23.04 1.64
C GLN A 162 -19.27 -24.25 1.11
N GLU A 163 -19.90 -24.10 -0.06
CA GLU A 163 -20.67 -25.16 -0.76
C GLU A 163 -19.80 -26.35 -1.20
N ASP A 164 -18.48 -26.19 -1.28
CA ASP A 164 -17.51 -27.25 -1.59
C ASP A 164 -16.99 -27.99 -0.33
N GLY A 165 -17.41 -27.57 0.87
CA GLY A 165 -16.99 -28.13 2.15
C GLY A 165 -15.74 -27.50 2.77
N ASN A 166 -15.16 -26.49 2.13
CA ASN A 166 -14.05 -25.74 2.67
C ASN A 166 -14.55 -24.78 3.76
N LEU A 167 -13.92 -24.79 4.94
CA LEU A 167 -14.17 -23.83 6.01
C LEU A 167 -13.07 -22.78 5.97
N VAL A 168 -13.42 -21.52 5.79
CA VAL A 168 -12.46 -20.44 5.52
C VAL A 168 -12.66 -19.30 6.51
N VAL A 169 -11.57 -18.85 7.14
CA VAL A 169 -11.54 -17.54 7.79
C VAL A 169 -11.22 -16.51 6.72
N TYR A 170 -12.19 -15.69 6.35
CA TYR A 170 -12.04 -14.58 5.41
C TYR A 170 -11.71 -13.29 6.14
N ARG A 171 -10.79 -12.51 5.56
CA ARG A 171 -10.49 -11.15 5.99
C ARG A 171 -11.58 -10.17 5.58
N GLU A 172 -11.57 -8.98 6.19
CA GLU A 172 -12.35 -7.82 5.77
C GLU A 172 -12.22 -7.50 4.26
N ASN A 173 -11.06 -7.77 3.64
CA ASN A 173 -10.83 -7.57 2.19
C ASN A 173 -11.22 -8.78 1.31
N GLY A 174 -11.95 -9.76 1.84
CA GLY A 174 -12.42 -10.93 1.10
C GLY A 174 -11.34 -11.96 0.75
N THR A 175 -10.07 -11.75 1.11
CA THR A 175 -9.01 -12.76 0.91
C THR A 175 -9.01 -13.78 2.06
N PRO A 176 -8.67 -15.06 1.81
CA PRO A 176 -8.63 -16.08 2.86
C PRO A 176 -7.42 -15.92 3.77
N ALA A 177 -7.64 -15.93 5.08
CA ALA A 177 -6.61 -15.92 6.13
C ALA A 177 -6.26 -17.33 6.65
N TRP A 178 -7.19 -18.28 6.58
CA TRP A 178 -7.00 -19.70 6.90
C TRP A 178 -8.06 -20.52 6.16
N ALA A 179 -7.75 -21.75 5.75
CA ALA A 179 -8.75 -22.66 5.18
C ALA A 179 -8.52 -24.12 5.62
N SER A 180 -9.60 -24.89 5.84
CA SER A 180 -9.53 -26.29 6.28
C SER A 180 -8.91 -27.22 5.23
N SER A 181 -9.10 -26.93 3.94
CA SER A 181 -8.49 -27.64 2.81
C SER A 181 -6.96 -27.64 2.81
N VAL A 182 -6.33 -26.60 3.39
CA VAL A 182 -4.86 -26.51 3.57
C VAL A 182 -4.42 -26.68 5.03
N ASN A 183 -5.38 -26.71 5.97
CA ASN A 183 -5.19 -26.80 7.42
C ASN A 183 -4.10 -25.85 7.95
N GLY A 184 -4.12 -24.59 7.52
CA GLY A 184 -3.06 -23.62 7.84
C GLY A 184 -3.39 -22.19 7.46
N ARG A 185 -2.64 -21.24 8.04
CA ARG A 185 -2.77 -19.80 7.74
C ARG A 185 -2.34 -19.55 6.29
N ILE A 186 -3.20 -18.87 5.54
CA ILE A 186 -2.92 -18.38 4.20
C ILE A 186 -2.40 -16.96 4.31
N ALA A 187 -1.20 -16.72 3.76
CA ALA A 187 -0.62 -15.39 3.69
C ALA A 187 -1.52 -14.45 2.88
N GLU A 188 -1.62 -13.18 3.30
CA GLU A 188 -2.32 -12.17 2.51
C GLU A 188 -1.63 -12.02 1.14
N PRO A 189 -2.38 -11.97 0.02
CA PRO A 189 -1.81 -11.63 -1.28
C PRO A 189 -1.11 -10.27 -1.20
N PRO A 190 0.10 -10.11 -1.75
CA PRO A 190 0.77 -8.82 -1.79
C PRO A 190 -0.04 -7.82 -2.62
N ILE A 191 -0.79 -6.95 -1.94
CA ILE A 191 -1.42 -5.78 -2.55
C ILE A 191 -0.34 -4.77 -2.92
N ASP A 192 -0.29 -4.33 -4.18
CA ASP A 192 0.62 -3.27 -4.63
C ASP A 192 -0.01 -1.87 -4.50
N THR A 193 -1.34 -1.85 -4.48
CA THR A 193 -2.21 -0.68 -4.66
C THR A 193 -3.32 -0.64 -3.60
N LEU A 194 -3.56 0.56 -3.06
CA LEU A 194 -4.76 0.99 -2.34
C LEU A 194 -5.64 1.80 -3.30
N PHE A 195 -6.93 1.49 -3.39
CA PHE A 195 -7.91 2.29 -4.13
C PHE A 195 -8.63 3.29 -3.21
N ALA A 196 -9.32 4.28 -3.78
CA ALA A 196 -10.15 5.20 -3.02
C ALA A 196 -11.16 4.45 -2.12
N GLY A 197 -11.37 4.95 -0.90
CA GLY A 197 -12.15 4.31 0.17
C GLY A 197 -11.39 3.25 0.98
N GLN A 198 -10.27 2.71 0.48
CA GLN A 198 -9.57 1.60 1.14
C GLN A 198 -8.61 2.06 2.25
N THR A 199 -8.27 1.12 3.14
CA THR A 199 -7.46 1.36 4.35
C THR A 199 -6.35 0.32 4.50
N LEU A 200 -5.10 0.79 4.63
CA LEU A 200 -3.97 0.00 5.12
C LEU A 200 -3.94 0.10 6.66
N ARG A 201 -4.46 -0.95 7.33
CA ARG A 201 -4.47 -1.06 8.79
C ARG A 201 -3.07 -1.35 9.36
N ALA A 202 -2.91 -1.29 10.68
CA ALA A 202 -1.71 -1.75 11.35
C ALA A 202 -1.34 -3.21 10.97
N ASN A 203 -0.04 -3.49 11.00
CA ASN A 203 0.62 -4.69 10.46
C ASN A 203 0.43 -5.01 8.96
N ARG A 204 -0.37 -4.23 8.21
CA ARG A 204 -0.55 -4.44 6.75
C ARG A 204 0.53 -3.73 5.96
N GLN A 205 0.78 -4.22 4.75
CA GLN A 205 1.77 -3.63 3.85
C GLN A 205 1.28 -3.61 2.40
N LEU A 206 1.60 -2.53 1.68
CA LEU A 206 1.72 -2.59 0.23
C LEU A 206 3.05 -3.25 -0.14
N THR A 207 3.11 -3.96 -1.25
CA THR A 207 4.30 -4.66 -1.76
C THR A 207 4.45 -4.39 -3.25
N SER A 208 5.63 -3.98 -3.72
CA SER A 208 5.84 -3.65 -5.13
C SER A 208 5.70 -4.88 -6.04
N GLU A 209 5.30 -4.68 -7.29
CA GLU A 209 5.14 -5.73 -8.32
C GLU A 209 6.34 -6.70 -8.40
N ASN A 210 7.57 -6.19 -8.29
CA ASN A 210 8.79 -7.00 -8.29
C ASN A 210 9.12 -7.71 -6.95
N GLY A 211 8.26 -7.60 -5.94
CA GLY A 211 8.39 -8.20 -4.60
C GLY A 211 9.51 -7.65 -3.72
N ARG A 212 10.22 -6.58 -4.13
CA ARG A 212 11.45 -6.11 -3.46
C ARG A 212 11.24 -4.98 -2.44
N PHE A 213 10.16 -4.22 -2.56
CA PHE A 213 9.88 -3.09 -1.69
C PHE A 213 8.50 -3.23 -1.05
N THR A 214 8.35 -2.70 0.16
CA THR A 214 7.06 -2.69 0.87
C THR A 214 6.82 -1.35 1.56
N ALA A 215 5.57 -0.93 1.67
CA ALA A 215 5.16 0.18 2.55
C ALA A 215 4.28 -0.40 3.64
N ARG A 216 4.83 -0.59 4.83
CA ARG A 216 4.16 -1.23 5.98
C ARG A 216 3.66 -0.17 6.97
N MET A 217 2.38 -0.27 7.32
CA MET A 217 1.79 0.43 8.45
C MET A 217 2.09 -0.41 9.70
N GLN A 218 2.99 0.05 10.58
CA GLN A 218 3.47 -0.72 11.73
C GLN A 218 2.61 -0.55 12.99
N ASP A 219 2.68 -1.52 13.91
CA ASP A 219 1.96 -1.52 15.20
C ASP A 219 2.33 -0.36 16.13
N ASP A 220 3.55 0.19 16.00
CA ASP A 220 3.98 1.38 16.76
C ASP A 220 3.35 2.69 16.23
N GLY A 221 2.66 2.61 15.09
CA GLY A 221 2.00 3.71 14.42
C GLY A 221 2.81 4.39 13.32
N ASN A 222 3.98 3.86 12.95
CA ASN A 222 4.82 4.41 11.89
C ASN A 222 4.47 3.80 10.53
N LEU A 223 4.37 4.62 9.49
CA LEU A 223 4.31 4.15 8.09
C LEU A 223 5.73 4.12 7.51
N VAL A 224 6.21 2.94 7.13
CA VAL A 224 7.62 2.67 6.83
C VAL A 224 7.80 1.97 5.48
N GLY A 225 8.63 2.57 4.64
CA GLY A 225 9.10 1.97 3.40
C GLY A 225 10.30 1.07 3.64
N TYR A 226 10.21 -0.20 3.26
CA TYR A 226 11.31 -1.15 3.25
C TYR A 226 11.75 -1.48 1.82
N GLY A 227 13.01 -1.87 1.69
CA GLY A 227 13.60 -2.45 0.49
C GLY A 227 14.61 -3.54 0.85
N PRO A 228 15.38 -4.06 -0.13
CA PRO A 228 16.25 -5.23 0.07
C PRO A 228 17.42 -5.07 1.07
N GLN A 229 17.58 -3.89 1.68
CA GLN A 229 18.63 -3.56 2.65
C GLN A 229 18.06 -2.96 3.96
N GLY A 230 16.74 -3.06 4.19
CA GLY A 230 16.06 -2.49 5.36
C GLY A 230 15.23 -1.25 5.03
N VAL A 231 15.16 -0.31 5.98
CA VAL A 231 14.33 0.90 5.87
C VAL A 231 14.88 1.86 4.81
N VAL A 232 14.01 2.31 3.90
CA VAL A 232 14.29 3.28 2.83
C VAL A 232 13.79 4.67 3.21
N TRP A 233 12.60 4.75 3.83
CA TRP A 233 12.00 5.96 4.37
C TRP A 233 11.02 5.59 5.49
N ASN A 234 10.66 6.54 6.35
CA ASN A 234 9.55 6.41 7.30
C ASN A 234 8.91 7.77 7.55
N THR A 235 7.63 7.77 7.94
CA THR A 235 6.90 9.00 8.27
C THR A 235 7.26 9.56 9.66
N GLY A 236 7.85 8.74 10.54
CA GLY A 236 8.22 9.12 11.91
C GLY A 236 7.03 9.25 12.87
N ILE A 237 5.82 8.98 12.37
CA ILE A 237 4.57 9.02 13.14
C ILE A 237 4.59 7.91 14.20
N ARG A 238 3.92 8.14 15.33
CA ARG A 238 3.74 7.18 16.42
C ARG A 238 2.30 7.15 16.91
N GLY A 239 1.88 6.01 17.44
CA GLY A 239 0.54 5.76 17.98
C GLY A 239 0.00 4.40 17.53
N ALA A 240 -0.16 3.46 18.46
CA ALA A 240 -0.74 2.16 18.12
C ALA A 240 -2.16 2.32 17.55
N GLY A 241 -2.48 1.53 16.52
CA GLY A 241 -3.75 1.61 15.80
C GLY A 241 -3.86 2.76 14.78
N ASN A 242 -2.75 3.44 14.45
CA ASN A 242 -2.72 4.30 13.26
C ASN A 242 -3.00 3.47 11.99
N ARG A 243 -3.62 4.11 10.99
CA ARG A 243 -3.97 3.50 9.69
C ARG A 243 -3.79 4.51 8.56
N LEU A 244 -3.32 4.07 7.39
CA LEU A 244 -3.33 4.88 6.17
C LEU A 244 -4.65 4.63 5.42
N VAL A 245 -5.34 5.70 5.03
CA VAL A 245 -6.57 5.65 4.24
C VAL A 245 -6.33 6.42 2.95
N LEU A 246 -6.74 5.87 1.80
CA LEU A 246 -6.92 6.69 0.60
C LEU A 246 -8.40 7.08 0.52
N GLN A 247 -8.69 8.36 0.68
CA GLN A 247 -10.05 8.87 0.81
C GLN A 247 -10.74 8.97 -0.57
N GLU A 248 -12.08 9.03 -0.58
CA GLU A 248 -12.88 9.24 -1.81
C GLU A 248 -12.63 10.60 -2.48
N ASP A 249 -12.20 11.61 -1.72
CA ASP A 249 -11.76 12.91 -2.24
C ASP A 249 -10.32 12.87 -2.79
N GLY A 250 -9.65 11.72 -2.72
CA GLY A 250 -8.33 11.49 -3.29
C GLY A 250 -7.15 11.87 -2.41
N ASN A 251 -7.39 12.23 -1.15
CA ASN A 251 -6.33 12.49 -0.19
C ASN A 251 -5.84 11.19 0.47
N ALA A 252 -4.53 10.99 0.58
CA ALA A 252 -3.95 9.89 1.33
C ALA A 252 -3.59 10.36 2.75
N VAL A 253 -4.25 9.80 3.76
CA VAL A 253 -4.20 10.31 5.13
C VAL A 253 -3.87 9.20 6.12
N VAL A 254 -2.84 9.42 6.94
CA VAL A 254 -2.59 8.59 8.12
C VAL A 254 -3.45 9.12 9.26
N TYR A 255 -4.43 8.33 9.67
CA TYR A 255 -5.30 8.61 10.81
C TYR A 255 -4.84 7.88 12.06
N GLY A 256 -4.97 8.54 13.21
CA GLY A 256 -4.86 7.91 14.52
C GLY A 256 -6.06 7.03 14.86
N ALA A 257 -5.90 6.17 15.86
CA ALA A 257 -7.00 5.39 16.46
C ALA A 257 -8.11 6.29 17.06
N ASP A 258 -7.75 7.52 17.44
CA ASP A 258 -8.64 8.60 17.90
C ASP A 258 -9.33 9.37 16.74
N GLY A 259 -9.07 9.01 15.48
CA GLY A 259 -9.58 9.72 14.30
C GLY A 259 -8.83 11.03 13.97
N SER A 260 -7.77 11.38 14.70
CA SER A 260 -6.96 12.57 14.38
C SER A 260 -6.11 12.37 13.12
N VAL A 261 -5.94 13.41 12.31
CA VAL A 261 -5.00 13.40 11.18
C VAL A 261 -3.57 13.47 11.73
N ARG A 262 -2.72 12.52 11.32
CA ARG A 262 -1.29 12.46 11.68
C ARG A 262 -0.37 12.82 10.52
N TRP A 263 -0.81 12.59 9.28
CA TRP A 263 -0.13 12.97 8.04
C TRP A 263 -1.13 12.96 6.87
N SER A 264 -0.84 13.74 5.82
CA SER A 264 -1.65 13.93 4.61
C SER A 264 -0.72 14.05 3.40
N SER A 265 -1.13 13.54 2.23
CA SER A 265 -0.47 13.84 0.93
C SER A 265 -0.89 15.20 0.35
N ASP A 266 -1.97 15.79 0.89
CA ASP A 266 -2.63 17.01 0.42
C ASP A 266 -3.13 16.96 -1.04
N THR A 267 -3.31 15.73 -1.56
CA THR A 267 -3.86 15.46 -2.90
C THR A 267 -5.38 15.58 -2.92
N ARG A 268 -5.94 15.81 -4.11
CA ARG A 268 -7.39 15.82 -4.37
C ARG A 268 -7.69 15.26 -5.76
N GLY A 269 -8.80 14.53 -5.90
CA GLY A 269 -9.29 13.96 -7.15
C GLY A 269 -10.14 12.70 -6.89
N THR A 270 -11.01 12.32 -7.83
CA THR A 270 -11.77 11.06 -7.73
C THR A 270 -10.97 9.89 -8.31
N ASP A 271 -11.30 8.67 -7.87
CA ASP A 271 -10.78 7.40 -8.40
C ASP A 271 -9.25 7.32 -8.47
N LEU A 272 -8.60 8.01 -7.54
CA LEU A 272 -7.16 7.95 -7.36
C LEU A 272 -6.78 6.62 -6.69
N ARG A 273 -5.55 6.16 -6.98
CA ARG A 273 -4.98 4.95 -6.39
C ARG A 273 -3.56 5.23 -5.91
N LEU A 274 -3.23 4.71 -4.73
CA LEU A 274 -1.96 4.87 -4.03
C LEU A 274 -1.22 3.53 -4.09
N GLY A 275 0.02 3.50 -4.57
CA GLY A 275 0.79 2.26 -4.68
C GLY A 275 2.27 2.44 -4.36
N ILE A 276 3.00 1.34 -4.15
CA ILE A 276 4.46 1.37 -4.00
C ILE A 276 5.16 0.90 -5.27
N THR A 277 6.04 1.73 -5.82
CA THR A 277 6.78 1.42 -7.04
C THR A 277 7.84 0.34 -6.84
N ASN A 278 8.27 -0.26 -7.96
CA ASN A 278 9.42 -1.16 -8.05
C ASN A 278 10.77 -0.55 -7.61
N ALA A 279 10.79 0.73 -7.22
CA ALA A 279 11.93 1.45 -6.65
C ALA A 279 11.64 2.01 -5.24
N GLY A 280 10.60 1.51 -4.56
CA GLY A 280 10.31 1.78 -3.15
C GLY A 280 9.70 3.14 -2.83
N SER A 281 9.17 3.86 -3.82
CA SER A 281 8.47 5.13 -3.60
C SER A 281 6.95 4.89 -3.52
N LEU A 282 6.28 5.48 -2.53
CA LEU A 282 4.82 5.60 -2.59
C LEU A 282 4.47 6.65 -3.65
N ILE A 283 3.54 6.33 -4.52
CA ILE A 283 2.97 7.24 -5.52
C ILE A 283 1.46 7.28 -5.38
N ILE A 284 0.85 8.38 -5.80
CA ILE A 284 -0.59 8.45 -6.10
C ILE A 284 -0.71 8.75 -7.59
N VAL A 285 -1.51 7.94 -8.28
CA VAL A 285 -1.82 8.07 -9.70
C VAL A 285 -3.33 8.19 -9.91
N ASN A 286 -3.72 8.76 -11.03
CA ASN A 286 -5.11 8.79 -11.47
C ASN A 286 -5.50 7.54 -12.29
N GLN A 287 -6.71 7.57 -12.87
CA GLN A 287 -7.22 6.50 -13.74
C GLN A 287 -6.32 6.23 -14.96
N ASP A 288 -5.77 7.26 -15.61
CA ASP A 288 -4.90 7.10 -16.80
C ASP A 288 -3.47 6.61 -16.48
N GLY A 289 -3.09 6.65 -15.20
CA GLY A 289 -1.78 6.21 -14.70
C GLY A 289 -0.76 7.34 -14.52
N SER A 290 -1.11 8.59 -14.83
CA SER A 290 -0.27 9.76 -14.51
C SER A 290 -0.04 9.90 -13.01
N ILE A 291 1.23 10.01 -12.61
CA ILE A 291 1.64 10.30 -11.23
C ILE A 291 1.27 11.74 -10.91
N ILE A 292 0.39 11.92 -9.92
CA ILE A 292 0.00 13.22 -9.39
C ILE A 292 0.76 13.58 -8.11
N TRP A 293 1.33 12.59 -7.42
CA TRP A 293 2.11 12.78 -6.19
C TRP A 293 3.11 11.64 -6.00
N THR A 294 4.30 11.96 -5.45
CA THR A 294 5.34 10.99 -5.08
C THR A 294 5.89 11.31 -3.69
N SER A 295 6.11 10.26 -2.89
CA SER A 295 6.70 10.36 -1.57
C SER A 295 8.14 10.87 -1.60
N GLN A 296 8.85 10.83 -2.73
CA GLN A 296 10.21 11.35 -2.83
C GLN A 296 10.32 12.84 -2.50
N ALA A 297 9.25 13.62 -2.71
CA ALA A 297 9.22 15.04 -2.37
C ALA A 297 8.98 15.30 -0.86
N ALA A 298 8.17 14.46 -0.20
CA ALA A 298 7.74 14.64 1.19
C ALA A 298 8.57 13.82 2.21
N LEU A 299 9.06 12.66 1.80
CA LEU A 299 9.80 11.67 2.59
C LEU A 299 11.11 11.29 1.86
N PRO A 300 12.02 12.25 1.60
CA PRO A 300 13.22 12.02 0.81
C PRO A 300 14.16 10.99 1.46
N SER A 301 14.40 9.89 0.78
CA SER A 301 15.35 8.84 1.21
C SER A 301 16.80 9.30 1.07
N SER A 302 17.73 8.59 1.71
CA SER A 302 19.16 8.66 1.39
C SER A 302 19.54 7.86 0.15
N THR A 303 18.67 6.96 -0.32
CA THR A 303 18.99 5.95 -1.34
C THR A 303 18.00 5.95 -2.51
N LEU A 304 18.54 6.00 -3.73
CA LEU A 304 17.82 5.76 -4.98
C LEU A 304 18.19 4.35 -5.49
N TYR A 305 17.21 3.49 -5.80
CA TYR A 305 17.44 2.15 -6.36
C TYR A 305 17.18 2.13 -7.87
N ALA A 306 17.93 1.32 -8.62
CA ALA A 306 17.72 1.15 -10.05
C ALA A 306 16.50 0.23 -10.35
N THR A 307 15.67 0.51 -11.36
CA THR A 307 15.63 1.71 -12.21
C THR A 307 14.72 2.77 -11.59
N ASN A 308 15.23 4.00 -11.37
CA ASN A 308 14.45 5.12 -10.86
C ASN A 308 15.16 6.46 -11.13
N GLY A 309 14.49 7.58 -10.86
CA GLY A 309 15.06 8.91 -10.98
C GLY A 309 14.66 9.88 -9.87
N LEU A 310 15.06 11.14 -10.08
CA LEU A 310 14.65 12.33 -9.36
C LEU A 310 14.23 13.36 -10.41
N ASP A 311 12.93 13.63 -10.52
CA ASP A 311 12.42 14.74 -11.30
C ASP A 311 12.85 16.09 -10.74
N ALA A 312 12.76 17.14 -11.55
CA ALA A 312 12.96 18.52 -11.13
C ALA A 312 12.15 18.90 -9.87
N GLY A 313 12.85 19.11 -8.75
CA GLY A 313 12.32 19.36 -7.41
C GLY A 313 12.57 18.22 -6.40
N SER A 314 12.73 16.99 -6.88
CA SER A 314 12.97 15.79 -6.05
C SER A 314 14.42 15.69 -5.59
N LEU A 315 14.62 15.11 -4.39
CA LEU A 315 15.93 15.03 -3.76
C LEU A 315 16.15 13.76 -2.92
N LEU A 316 17.41 13.37 -2.77
CA LEU A 316 17.88 12.53 -1.67
C LEU A 316 18.35 13.38 -0.50
N ARG A 317 18.26 12.87 0.73
CA ARG A 317 18.76 13.49 1.96
C ARG A 317 19.60 12.50 2.77
N SER A 318 20.75 12.92 3.29
CA SER A 318 21.59 12.06 4.14
C SER A 318 20.85 11.66 5.44
N PRO A 319 21.14 10.50 6.04
CA PRO A 319 20.52 10.08 7.32
C PRO A 319 20.59 11.12 8.45
N ASN A 320 21.70 11.86 8.55
CA ASN A 320 21.90 12.97 9.51
C ASN A 320 21.21 14.30 9.10
N GLY A 321 20.56 14.34 7.94
CA GLY A 321 19.85 15.50 7.40
C GLY A 321 20.72 16.64 6.86
N ALA A 322 22.05 16.59 7.06
CA ALA A 322 22.98 17.69 6.79
C ALA A 322 23.31 17.89 5.29
N TYR A 323 23.11 16.85 4.47
CA TYR A 323 23.34 16.89 3.03
C TYR A 323 22.07 16.57 2.24
N ARG A 324 21.97 17.11 1.03
CA ARG A 324 20.92 16.75 0.06
C ARG A 324 21.48 16.68 -1.36
N ALA A 325 20.99 15.74 -2.16
CA ALA A 325 21.26 15.66 -3.60
C ALA A 325 19.97 15.96 -4.34
N LEU A 326 19.88 17.15 -4.95
CA LEU A 326 18.67 17.75 -5.49
C LEU A 326 18.75 17.83 -7.01
N MET A 327 17.73 17.32 -7.70
CA MET A 327 17.51 17.68 -9.10
C MET A 327 16.78 19.03 -9.15
N GLN A 328 17.42 20.06 -9.69
CA GLN A 328 16.91 21.42 -9.68
C GLN A 328 15.98 21.71 -10.86
N ALA A 329 15.08 22.69 -10.70
CA ALA A 329 14.09 23.06 -11.72
C ALA A 329 14.73 23.64 -13.01
N ASP A 330 15.92 24.21 -12.91
CA ASP A 330 16.75 24.66 -14.03
C ASP A 330 17.41 23.52 -14.82
N GLY A 331 17.35 22.27 -14.34
CA GLY A 331 17.97 21.11 -14.98
C GLY A 331 19.36 20.74 -14.46
N ASN A 332 19.83 21.34 -13.36
CA ASN A 332 21.10 20.96 -12.73
C ASN A 332 20.90 19.90 -11.62
N PHE A 333 21.74 18.87 -11.56
CA PHE A 333 21.76 17.95 -10.42
C PHE A 333 22.90 18.32 -9.47
N VAL A 334 22.56 18.69 -8.23
CA VAL A 334 23.51 19.30 -7.28
C VAL A 334 23.44 18.65 -5.91
N VAL A 335 24.60 18.26 -5.40
CA VAL A 335 24.76 17.84 -4.00
C VAL A 335 25.15 19.06 -3.17
N TYR A 336 24.34 19.36 -2.16
CA TYR A 336 24.56 20.41 -1.16
C TYR A 336 24.95 19.81 0.18
N GLY A 337 25.91 20.45 0.85
CA GLY A 337 26.19 20.27 2.27
C GLY A 337 25.97 21.57 3.06
N PRO A 338 26.34 21.58 4.36
CA PRO A 338 26.08 22.72 5.25
C PRO A 338 26.66 24.06 4.78
N SER A 339 27.77 24.04 4.02
CA SER A 339 28.47 25.24 3.54
C SER A 339 28.14 25.62 2.09
N GLY A 340 27.20 24.94 1.43
CA GLY A 340 26.85 25.17 0.02
C GLY A 340 26.99 23.93 -0.87
N PRO A 341 27.05 24.09 -2.21
CA PRO A 341 27.19 22.97 -3.15
C PRO A 341 28.58 22.32 -3.04
N VAL A 342 28.62 20.98 -3.06
CA VAL A 342 29.84 20.16 -3.03
C VAL A 342 30.04 19.34 -4.32
N TYR A 343 28.99 19.15 -5.11
CA TYR A 343 29.03 18.55 -6.45
C TYR A 343 27.90 19.11 -7.31
N SER A 344 28.10 19.21 -8.63
CA SER A 344 27.14 19.72 -9.60
C SER A 344 27.39 19.05 -10.96
N THR A 345 26.36 18.62 -11.69
CA THR A 345 26.50 18.11 -13.07
C THR A 345 26.79 19.24 -14.07
N GLY A 346 26.39 20.47 -13.76
CA GLY A 346 26.60 21.64 -14.63
C GLY A 346 25.61 21.71 -15.80
N THR A 347 24.53 20.93 -15.73
CA THR A 347 23.45 20.89 -16.73
C THR A 347 22.42 21.99 -16.45
N SER A 348 21.73 22.49 -17.48
CA SER A 348 20.85 23.67 -17.38
C SER A 348 19.60 23.61 -18.28
N SER A 349 19.13 22.40 -18.57
CA SER A 349 17.93 22.17 -19.36
C SER A 349 16.70 22.04 -18.46
N ALA A 350 15.93 23.12 -18.31
CA ALA A 350 14.86 23.25 -17.34
C ALA A 350 13.82 22.11 -17.38
N GLY A 351 13.61 21.44 -16.24
CA GLY A 351 12.74 20.28 -16.11
C GLY A 351 13.26 18.98 -16.74
N SER A 352 14.59 18.83 -16.81
CA SER A 352 15.24 17.52 -16.91
C SER A 352 15.05 16.70 -15.63
N ALA A 353 15.29 15.39 -15.69
CA ALA A 353 15.35 14.50 -14.54
C ALA A 353 16.76 13.89 -14.39
N PHE A 354 17.16 13.56 -13.16
CA PHE A 354 18.29 12.66 -12.91
C PHE A 354 17.77 11.22 -12.92
N VAL A 355 18.45 10.28 -13.58
CA VAL A 355 18.02 8.88 -13.73
C VAL A 355 19.16 7.93 -13.39
N LEU A 356 18.85 6.83 -12.72
CA LEU A 356 19.71 5.66 -12.49
C LEU A 356 19.06 4.44 -13.16
N TYR A 357 19.74 3.86 -14.14
CA TYR A 357 19.31 2.71 -14.93
C TYR A 357 19.78 1.37 -14.32
N ASP A 358 19.16 0.27 -14.76
CA ASP A 358 19.41 -1.11 -14.30
C ASP A 358 20.78 -1.67 -14.75
N ASP A 359 21.33 -1.16 -15.84
CA ASP A 359 22.70 -1.43 -16.30
C ASP A 359 23.78 -0.75 -15.43
N GLY A 360 23.39 0.22 -14.60
CA GLY A 360 24.28 1.00 -13.75
C GLY A 360 24.75 2.32 -14.36
N VAL A 361 24.16 2.77 -15.46
CA VAL A 361 24.32 4.14 -15.95
C VAL A 361 23.51 5.12 -15.08
N MET A 362 24.10 6.27 -14.79
CA MET A 362 23.42 7.44 -14.23
C MET A 362 23.44 8.55 -15.29
N ALA A 363 22.36 9.32 -15.40
CA ALA A 363 22.22 10.35 -16.41
C ALA A 363 21.41 11.56 -15.93
N VAL A 364 21.63 12.73 -16.54
CA VAL A 364 20.66 13.83 -16.55
C VAL A 364 20.03 13.89 -17.93
N VAL A 365 18.71 13.70 -17.99
CA VAL A 365 17.95 13.48 -19.23
C VAL A 365 16.89 14.56 -19.39
N THR A 366 16.85 15.18 -20.57
CA THR A 366 15.87 16.22 -20.90
C THR A 366 14.50 15.64 -21.24
N ARG A 367 13.46 16.49 -21.32
CA ARG A 367 12.09 16.07 -21.68
C ARG A 367 11.96 15.44 -23.07
N ASP A 368 12.86 15.74 -23.99
CA ASP A 368 12.96 15.12 -25.33
C ASP A 368 13.78 13.82 -25.35
N GLY A 369 14.31 13.38 -24.20
CA GLY A 369 15.11 12.16 -24.07
C GLY A 369 16.62 12.34 -24.30
N SER A 370 17.09 13.56 -24.54
CA SER A 370 18.52 13.83 -24.74
C SER A 370 19.30 13.74 -23.42
N VAL A 371 20.38 12.95 -23.42
CA VAL A 371 21.31 12.85 -22.29
C VAL A 371 22.26 14.04 -22.30
N THR A 372 22.29 14.82 -21.22
CA THR A 372 23.12 16.03 -21.07
C THR A 372 24.30 15.87 -20.12
N TRP A 373 24.23 14.88 -19.23
CA TRP A 373 25.33 14.40 -18.40
C TRP A 373 25.16 12.90 -18.20
N SER A 374 26.24 12.14 -18.08
CA SER A 374 26.19 10.75 -17.62
C SER A 374 27.46 10.29 -16.89
N ALA A 375 27.29 9.24 -16.10
CA ALA A 375 28.35 8.43 -15.51
C ALA A 375 27.94 6.95 -15.54
N SER A 376 28.90 6.04 -15.46
CA SER A 376 28.64 4.59 -15.47
C SER A 376 29.30 3.93 -14.26
N ALA A 377 28.66 2.86 -13.78
CA ALA A 377 29.29 1.91 -12.88
C ALA A 377 30.61 1.36 -13.47
N SER A 378 31.58 1.06 -12.60
CA SER A 378 32.84 0.43 -12.98
C SER A 378 32.61 -0.90 -13.74
N PRO A 379 33.39 -1.25 -14.79
CA PRO A 379 33.08 -2.39 -15.68
C PRO A 379 33.04 -3.78 -15.03
N SER A 380 33.50 -3.92 -13.79
CA SER A 380 33.46 -5.16 -13.01
C SER A 380 32.27 -5.26 -12.04
N SER A 381 31.40 -4.24 -11.99
CA SER A 381 30.21 -4.18 -11.15
C SER A 381 29.07 -5.08 -11.66
N VAL A 382 28.11 -5.39 -10.79
CA VAL A 382 26.93 -6.21 -11.13
C VAL A 382 25.64 -5.58 -10.60
N ALA A 383 24.55 -5.71 -11.36
CA ALA A 383 23.21 -5.31 -10.92
C ALA A 383 22.72 -6.16 -9.71
N PRO A 384 21.74 -5.69 -8.91
CA PRO A 384 21.07 -4.39 -8.99
C PRO A 384 21.90 -3.24 -8.41
N TYR A 385 21.76 -2.05 -8.98
CA TYR A 385 22.46 -0.84 -8.52
C TYR A 385 21.61 0.01 -7.57
N ARG A 386 22.29 0.78 -6.72
CA ARG A 386 21.70 1.85 -5.91
C ARG A 386 22.66 3.02 -5.78
N LEU A 387 22.15 4.23 -5.62
CA LEU A 387 22.89 5.46 -5.38
C LEU A 387 22.56 5.96 -3.96
N VAL A 388 23.57 6.14 -3.12
CA VAL A 388 23.43 6.46 -1.69
C VAL A 388 24.10 7.79 -1.37
N LEU A 389 23.36 8.73 -0.78
CA LEU A 389 23.89 9.95 -0.19
C LEU A 389 24.26 9.72 1.28
N GLN A 390 25.54 9.88 1.60
CA GLN A 390 26.13 9.54 2.89
C GLN A 390 26.23 10.75 3.83
N ASP A 391 26.43 10.46 5.11
CA ASP A 391 26.49 11.46 6.19
C ASP A 391 27.73 12.37 6.15
N ASP A 392 28.75 12.01 5.37
CA ASP A 392 29.93 12.83 5.06
C ASP A 392 29.73 13.69 3.79
N GLY A 393 28.56 13.61 3.15
CA GLY A 393 28.23 14.27 1.89
C GLY A 393 28.78 13.60 0.64
N ASN A 394 29.31 12.37 0.71
CA ASN A 394 29.64 11.59 -0.47
C ASN A 394 28.37 10.99 -1.08
N LEU A 395 28.30 10.98 -2.41
CA LEU A 395 27.22 10.37 -3.19
C LEU A 395 27.84 9.19 -3.93
N VAL A 396 27.47 7.98 -3.52
CA VAL A 396 28.17 6.73 -3.91
C VAL A 396 27.18 5.77 -4.54
N GLN A 397 27.49 5.34 -5.77
CA GLN A 397 26.80 4.23 -6.41
C GLN A 397 27.39 2.91 -5.90
N TYR A 398 26.52 1.97 -5.56
CA TYR A 398 26.87 0.63 -5.12
C TYR A 398 26.25 -0.42 -6.03
N ASP A 399 26.99 -1.50 -6.22
CA ASP A 399 26.56 -2.68 -6.96
C ASP A 399 25.77 -3.68 -6.09
N GLY A 400 25.29 -4.76 -6.71
CA GLY A 400 24.49 -5.82 -6.09
C GLY A 400 25.23 -6.68 -5.06
N ARG A 401 26.56 -6.57 -4.96
CA ARG A 401 27.40 -7.18 -3.91
C ARG A 401 27.67 -6.20 -2.76
N GLY A 402 27.24 -4.94 -2.90
CA GLY A 402 27.56 -3.87 -1.96
C GLY A 402 28.94 -3.25 -2.15
N ALA A 403 29.63 -3.52 -3.27
CA ALA A 403 30.87 -2.84 -3.61
C ALA A 403 30.57 -1.46 -4.24
N PRO A 404 31.33 -0.41 -3.93
CA PRO A 404 31.17 0.89 -4.59
C PRO A 404 31.56 0.78 -6.07
N SER A 405 30.71 1.26 -6.96
CA SER A 405 30.91 1.23 -8.42
C SER A 405 31.27 2.59 -9.01
N TRP A 406 30.89 3.69 -8.34
CA TRP A 406 31.17 5.08 -8.69
C TRP A 406 30.97 6.01 -7.48
N SER A 407 31.65 7.16 -7.42
CA SER A 407 31.47 8.20 -6.40
C SER A 407 31.78 9.61 -6.93
N ILE A 408 31.28 10.64 -6.24
CA ILE A 408 31.63 12.06 -6.49
C ILE A 408 32.96 12.50 -5.86
N ARG A 409 33.65 11.59 -5.17
CA ARG A 409 34.97 11.74 -4.51
C ARG A 409 35.84 10.54 -4.86
#